data_AF-A0A674JKK6-F1
#
_entry.id   AF-A0A674JKK6-F1
#
_cell.length_a   1.000
_cell.length_b   1.000
_cell.length_c   1.000
_cell.angle_alpha   90.00
_cell.angle_beta   90.00
_cell.angle_gamma   90.00
#
_symmetry.space_group_name_H-M   'P 1'
#
loop_
_entity.id
_entity.type
_entity.pdbx_description
1 polymer ?
#
loop_
_entity_poly.entity_id
_entity_poly.type
_entity_poly.pdbx_seq_one_letter_code
_entity_poly.pdbx_strand_id
1 'polypeptide(L)'
;MQWMEFFYGMVTATEVAYYAYIYSVVSADHYQKVTSYCRSITLVATTVAAVLGQLLVSLAKLSYFYLNAISLASLSLAFLASFFLPMPKKSMFFHKNRIPETPQGTMRQDTMSNAPSINEQPSCQEDKDAAKSSVITRTLPECQSDKHQCHMLVQLCKDLKECYCTKKLLYWSLWWALATAGYNQIVNYIQVLWDDRAPSQNYDVYNGAVEAAATFLSSVTAMAVGYVKINWDLSGELALGIFSALDAGSLFLMHFTANIWACYASYLVFKSCYMLLITIAT
;
A
#
# COMPACT_ATOMS: atom_id res chain seq x y z
N MET A 1 -5.04 1.33 -29.37
CA MET A 1 -4.73 2.22 -28.22
C MET A 1 -5.65 1.98 -27.03
N GLN A 2 -6.98 2.02 -27.17
CA GLN A 2 -7.92 1.87 -26.03
C GLN A 2 -7.74 0.59 -25.18
N TRP A 3 -7.53 -0.57 -25.80
CA TRP A 3 -7.27 -1.81 -25.06
C TRP A 3 -5.98 -1.76 -24.23
N MET A 4 -4.93 -1.14 -24.76
CA MET A 4 -3.66 -0.99 -24.05
C MET A 4 -3.82 -0.13 -22.79
N GLU A 5 -4.57 0.97 -22.89
CA GLU A 5 -4.90 1.84 -21.75
C GLU A 5 -5.72 1.09 -20.69
N PHE A 6 -6.68 0.26 -21.12
CA PHE A 6 -7.45 -0.58 -20.21
C PHE A 6 -6.55 -1.57 -19.44
N PHE A 7 -5.68 -2.29 -20.14
CA PHE A 7 -4.71 -3.20 -19.50
C PHE A 7 -3.75 -2.44 -18.59
N TYR A 8 -3.28 -1.25 -18.99
CA TYR A 8 -2.43 -0.40 -18.17
C TYR A 8 -3.12 -0.01 -16.87
N GLY A 9 -4.37 0.46 -16.94
CA GLY A 9 -5.17 0.78 -15.75
C GLY A 9 -5.40 -0.42 -14.83
N MET A 10 -5.66 -1.61 -15.40
CA MET A 10 -5.78 -2.84 -14.60
C MET A 10 -4.46 -3.18 -13.90
N VAL A 11 -3.32 -3.11 -14.60
CA VAL A 11 -1.99 -3.36 -14.01
C VAL A 11 -1.71 -2.37 -12.89
N THR A 12 -1.96 -1.08 -13.08
CA THR A 12 -1.78 -0.07 -12.01
C THR A 12 -2.68 -0.36 -10.80
N ALA A 13 -3.92 -0.82 -11.01
CA ALA A 13 -4.80 -1.19 -9.89
C ALA A 13 -4.27 -2.39 -9.09
N THR A 14 -3.53 -3.31 -9.71
CA THR A 14 -2.94 -4.45 -8.99
C THR A 14 -1.86 -4.04 -7.99
N GLU A 15 -1.23 -2.87 -8.14
CA GLU A 15 -0.25 -2.35 -7.17
C GLU A 15 -0.89 -2.17 -5.78
N VAL A 16 -2.10 -1.62 -5.74
CA VAL A 16 -2.84 -1.43 -4.49
C VAL A 16 -3.17 -2.78 -3.85
N ALA A 17 -3.58 -3.76 -4.65
CA ALA A 17 -3.85 -5.12 -4.18
C ALA A 17 -2.57 -5.81 -3.65
N TYR A 18 -1.43 -5.56 -4.28
CA TYR A 18 -0.13 -6.09 -3.85
C TYR A 18 0.28 -5.53 -2.48
N TYR A 19 0.14 -4.22 -2.25
CA TYR A 19 0.38 -3.61 -0.93
C TYR A 19 -0.57 -4.16 0.14
N ALA A 20 -1.87 -4.27 -0.17
CA ALA A 20 -2.85 -4.85 0.75
C ALA A 20 -2.50 -6.30 1.14
N TYR A 21 -2.03 -7.11 0.19
CA TYR A 21 -1.54 -8.45 0.45
C TYR A 21 -0.34 -8.44 1.40
N ILE A 22 0.69 -7.63 1.14
CA ILE A 22 1.88 -7.53 2.00
C ILE A 22 1.49 -7.18 3.44
N TYR A 23 0.65 -6.16 3.61
CA TYR A 23 0.20 -5.72 4.94
C TYR A 23 -0.64 -6.77 5.68
N SER A 24 -1.27 -7.71 4.96
CA SER A 24 -1.98 -8.82 5.60
C SER A 24 -1.06 -9.94 6.13
N VAL A 25 0.18 -10.01 5.64
CA VAL A 25 1.17 -11.04 6.02
C VAL A 25 2.19 -10.52 7.03
N VAL A 26 2.47 -9.22 7.02
CA VAL A 26 3.47 -8.55 7.86
C VAL A 26 2.81 -7.87 9.07
N SER A 27 3.53 -7.67 10.17
CA SER A 27 3.01 -6.90 11.31
C SER A 27 3.04 -5.39 11.06
N ALA A 28 2.12 -4.64 11.69
CA ALA A 28 2.01 -3.19 11.55
C ALA A 28 3.31 -2.43 11.86
N ASP A 29 4.13 -2.93 12.78
CA ASP A 29 5.42 -2.33 13.16
C ASP A 29 6.43 -2.25 11.99
N HIS A 30 6.23 -3.07 10.96
CA HIS A 30 7.13 -3.17 9.81
C HIS A 30 6.53 -2.59 8.52
N TYR A 31 5.30 -2.06 8.53
CA TYR A 31 4.63 -1.57 7.32
C TYR A 31 5.49 -0.57 6.57
N GLN A 32 5.91 0.51 7.23
CA GLN A 32 6.75 1.52 6.61
C GLN A 32 8.04 0.97 6.00
N LYS A 33 8.68 0.02 6.68
CA LYS A 33 9.93 -0.60 6.21
C LYS A 33 9.71 -1.45 4.98
N VAL A 34 8.63 -2.23 4.94
CA VAL A 34 8.31 -3.05 3.76
C VAL A 34 7.82 -2.20 2.60
N THR A 35 7.05 -1.13 2.85
CA THR A 35 6.64 -0.15 1.84
C THR A 35 7.86 0.50 1.19
N SER A 36 8.80 0.94 2.01
CA SER A 36 10.08 1.49 1.61
C SER A 36 10.86 0.52 0.72
N TYR A 37 10.95 -0.77 1.10
CA TYR A 37 11.58 -1.80 0.28
C TYR A 37 10.88 -1.99 -1.07
N CYS A 38 9.55 -2.10 -1.09
CA CYS A 38 8.78 -2.31 -2.30
C CYS A 38 8.89 -1.14 -3.28
N ARG A 39 8.79 0.10 -2.78
CA ARG A 39 8.94 1.30 -3.61
C ARG A 39 10.36 1.43 -4.16
N SER A 40 11.36 1.25 -3.28
CA SER A 40 12.76 1.38 -3.68
C SER A 40 13.17 0.32 -4.70
N ILE A 41 12.85 -0.97 -4.47
CA ILE A 41 13.23 -2.04 -5.40
C ILE A 41 12.56 -1.87 -6.77
N THR A 42 11.32 -1.35 -6.82
CA THR A 42 10.62 -1.08 -8.09
C THR A 42 11.33 0.01 -8.89
N LEU A 43 11.78 1.07 -8.23
CA LEU A 43 12.53 2.16 -8.88
C LEU A 43 13.92 1.71 -9.34
N VAL A 44 14.63 0.92 -8.53
CA VAL A 44 15.91 0.32 -8.92
C VAL A 44 15.71 -0.61 -10.11
N ALA A 45 14.73 -1.51 -10.06
CA ALA A 45 14.43 -2.44 -11.15
C ALA A 45 14.05 -1.70 -12.44
N THR A 46 13.28 -0.62 -12.34
CA THR A 46 12.93 0.23 -13.49
C THR A 46 14.19 0.86 -14.11
N THR A 47 15.10 1.36 -13.28
CA THR A 47 16.37 1.95 -13.74
C THR A 47 17.24 0.90 -14.43
N VAL A 48 17.39 -0.29 -13.82
CA VAL A 48 18.16 -1.40 -14.38
C VAL A 48 17.53 -1.88 -15.70
N ALA A 49 16.21 -2.00 -15.77
CA ALA A 49 15.49 -2.41 -16.98
C ALA A 49 15.65 -1.39 -18.11
N ALA A 50 15.60 -0.09 -17.80
CA ALA A 50 15.81 0.97 -18.79
C ALA A 50 17.24 0.95 -19.34
N VAL A 51 18.25 0.83 -18.47
CA VAL A 51 19.67 0.72 -18.88
C VAL A 51 19.88 -0.55 -19.72
N LEU A 52 19.36 -1.69 -19.27
CA LEU A 52 19.48 -2.96 -19.99
C LEU A 52 18.78 -2.89 -21.35
N GLY A 53 17.57 -2.34 -21.41
CA GLY A 53 16.83 -2.13 -22.66
C GLY A 53 17.62 -1.29 -23.65
N GLN A 54 18.21 -0.17 -23.19
CA GLN A 54 19.04 0.69 -24.03
C GLN A 54 20.30 -0.02 -24.52
N LEU A 55 20.98 -0.80 -23.67
CA LEU A 55 22.16 -1.58 -24.04
C LEU A 55 21.83 -2.66 -25.09
N LEU A 56 20.70 -3.36 -24.93
CA LEU A 56 20.26 -4.40 -25.86
C LEU A 56 19.93 -3.83 -27.24
N VAL A 57 19.30 -2.65 -27.30
CA VAL A 57 19.00 -1.99 -28.58
C VAL A 57 20.26 -1.41 -29.23
N SER A 58 21.14 -0.76 -28.45
CA SER A 58 22.31 -0.06 -28.99
C SER A 58 23.48 -0.98 -29.35
N LEU A 59 23.84 -1.93 -28.47
CA LEU A 59 25.00 -2.81 -28.65
C LEU A 59 24.63 -4.09 -29.38
N ALA A 60 23.54 -4.73 -28.97
CA ALA A 60 23.11 -6.01 -29.53
C ALA A 60 22.19 -5.86 -30.76
N LYS A 61 21.80 -4.62 -31.11
CA LYS A 61 20.91 -4.29 -32.24
C LYS A 61 19.61 -5.13 -32.25
N LEU A 62 19.13 -5.50 -31.06
CA LEU A 62 17.92 -6.28 -30.91
C LEU A 62 16.71 -5.43 -31.30
N SER A 63 15.79 -6.03 -32.05
CA SER A 63 14.54 -5.37 -32.40
C SER A 63 13.62 -5.25 -31.17
N TYR A 64 12.72 -4.26 -31.18
CA TYR A 64 11.72 -4.06 -30.13
C TYR A 64 10.83 -5.28 -29.87
N PHE A 65 10.68 -6.15 -30.88
CA PHE A 65 9.98 -7.43 -30.73
C PHE A 65 10.63 -8.32 -29.66
N TYR A 66 11.95 -8.46 -29.68
CA TYR A 66 12.67 -9.27 -28.69
C TYR A 66 12.65 -8.65 -27.29
N LEU A 67 12.68 -7.32 -27.19
CA LEU A 67 12.49 -6.63 -25.90
C LEU A 67 11.12 -6.95 -25.30
N ASN A 68 10.06 -6.89 -26.10
CA ASN A 68 8.72 -7.28 -25.66
C ASN A 68 8.64 -8.76 -25.26
N ALA A 69 9.30 -9.65 -26.01
CA ALA A 69 9.37 -11.08 -25.67
C ALA A 69 10.09 -11.34 -24.32
N ILE A 70 11.20 -10.64 -24.06
CA ILE A 70 11.93 -10.71 -22.78
C ILE A 70 11.05 -10.20 -21.62
N SER A 71 10.36 -9.08 -21.80
CA SER A 71 9.42 -8.55 -20.81
C SER A 71 8.28 -9.54 -20.52
N LEU A 72 7.71 -10.16 -21.56
CA LEU A 72 6.66 -11.16 -21.42
C LEU A 72 7.15 -12.42 -20.67
N ALA A 73 8.37 -12.88 -20.98
CA ALA A 73 8.98 -14.00 -20.27
C ALA A 73 9.21 -13.68 -18.79
N SER A 74 9.67 -12.46 -18.48
CA SER A 74 9.89 -11.98 -17.12
C SER A 74 8.58 -11.91 -16.32
N LEU A 75 7.50 -11.39 -16.92
CA LEU A 75 6.16 -11.36 -16.33
C LEU A 75 5.60 -12.76 -16.09
N SER A 76 5.80 -13.68 -17.04
CA SER A 76 5.36 -15.07 -16.92
C SER A 76 6.07 -15.78 -15.77
N LEU A 77 7.38 -15.55 -15.61
CA LEU A 77 8.15 -16.08 -14.49
C LEU A 77 7.68 -15.50 -13.14
N ALA A 78 7.42 -14.18 -13.08
CA ALA A 78 6.89 -13.55 -11.87
C ALA A 78 5.50 -14.10 -11.48
N PHE A 79 4.64 -14.36 -12.47
CA PHE A 79 3.35 -15.00 -12.26
C PHE A 79 3.51 -16.41 -11.67
N LEU A 80 4.42 -17.23 -12.22
CA LEU A 80 4.74 -18.54 -11.67
C LEU A 80 5.30 -18.45 -10.25
N ALA A 81 6.15 -17.47 -9.97
CA ALA A 81 6.70 -17.23 -8.64
C ALA A 81 5.63 -16.87 -7.59
N SER A 82 4.53 -16.22 -8.01
CA SER A 82 3.46 -15.82 -7.09
C SER A 82 2.73 -17.00 -6.43
N PHE A 83 2.73 -18.20 -7.04
CA PHE A 83 2.14 -19.40 -6.44
C PHE A 83 2.89 -19.89 -5.20
N PHE A 84 4.14 -19.48 -5.02
CA PHE A 84 4.96 -19.82 -3.86
C PHE A 84 4.85 -18.81 -2.71
N LEU A 85 4.06 -17.75 -2.90
CA LEU A 85 3.84 -16.74 -1.86
C LEU A 85 2.95 -17.28 -0.74
N PRO A 86 3.22 -16.92 0.53
CA PRO A 86 2.45 -17.40 1.67
C PRO A 86 1.00 -16.90 1.63
N MET A 87 0.04 -17.80 1.85
CA MET A 87 -1.36 -17.40 1.97
C MET A 87 -1.57 -16.56 3.25
N PRO A 88 -2.31 -15.43 3.17
CA PRO A 88 -2.54 -14.58 4.32
C PRO A 88 -3.41 -15.31 5.34
N LYS A 89 -2.85 -15.54 6.54
CA LYS A 89 -3.51 -16.31 7.62
C LYS A 89 -4.52 -15.48 8.42
N LYS A 90 -4.49 -14.16 8.29
CA LYS A 90 -5.39 -13.22 8.98
C LYS A 90 -5.99 -12.27 7.97
N SER A 91 -7.33 -12.21 7.91
CA SER A 91 -7.98 -11.07 7.27
C SER A 91 -7.91 -9.88 8.22
N MET A 92 -7.30 -8.78 7.76
CA MET A 92 -7.20 -7.50 8.49
C MET A 92 -8.60 -6.90 8.77
N PHE A 93 -9.59 -7.21 7.93
CA PHE A 93 -10.96 -6.68 8.03
C PHE A 93 -11.91 -7.59 8.83
N PHE A 94 -11.68 -8.91 8.87
CA PHE A 94 -12.69 -9.86 9.38
C PHE A 94 -12.42 -10.44 10.77
N HIS A 95 -11.37 -10.00 11.47
CA HIS A 95 -11.10 -10.42 12.84
C HIS A 95 -11.22 -9.24 13.80
N LYS A 96 -12.46 -8.87 14.13
CA LYS A 96 -12.74 -8.15 15.36
C LYS A 96 -12.23 -9.03 16.50
N ASN A 97 -11.20 -8.59 17.21
CA ASN A 97 -10.72 -9.24 18.42
C ASN A 97 -11.93 -9.53 19.31
N ARG A 98 -12.28 -10.80 19.47
CA ARG A 98 -12.89 -11.25 20.72
C ARG A 98 -11.82 -11.00 21.77
N ILE A 99 -11.89 -9.86 22.42
CA ILE A 99 -11.29 -9.70 23.73
C ILE A 99 -11.93 -10.82 24.57
N PRO A 100 -11.18 -11.83 25.04
CA PRO A 100 -11.70 -12.66 26.10
C PRO A 100 -11.78 -11.71 27.29
N GLU A 101 -12.99 -11.38 27.74
CA GLU A 101 -13.14 -10.88 29.10
C GLU A 101 -12.55 -11.95 30.01
N THR A 102 -11.38 -11.67 30.56
CA THR A 102 -10.79 -12.47 31.62
C THR A 102 -11.70 -12.34 32.83
N PRO A 103 -12.34 -13.40 33.34
CA PRO A 103 -12.94 -13.37 34.65
C PRO A 103 -11.83 -13.62 35.67
N GLN A 104 -11.19 -12.55 36.12
CA GLN A 104 -10.48 -12.54 37.40
C GLN A 104 -11.26 -11.58 38.29
N GLY A 105 -12.01 -12.04 39.28
CA GLY A 105 -11.61 -13.06 40.25
C GLY A 105 -11.30 -12.31 41.54
N THR A 106 -12.36 -11.98 42.26
CA THR A 106 -12.32 -11.40 43.61
C THR A 106 -11.53 -12.33 44.55
N MET A 107 -10.35 -11.90 44.99
CA MET A 107 -9.62 -12.46 46.13
C MET A 107 -9.20 -11.26 46.98
N ARG A 108 -10.02 -10.92 47.97
CA ARG A 108 -9.91 -11.33 49.38
C ARG A 108 -8.72 -10.68 50.09
N GLN A 109 -9.11 -9.71 50.91
CA GLN A 109 -8.33 -9.02 51.93
C GLN A 109 -8.11 -9.96 53.12
N ASP A 110 -6.87 -10.06 53.57
CA ASP A 110 -6.45 -10.85 54.73
C ASP A 110 -6.81 -10.18 56.06
N THR A 111 -7.08 -11.07 57.03
CA THR A 111 -6.80 -11.00 58.48
C THR A 111 -7.90 -10.63 59.50
N MET A 112 -8.16 -11.63 60.36
CA MET A 112 -8.50 -11.62 61.79
C MET A 112 -9.94 -11.29 62.25
N SER A 113 -10.66 -12.31 62.75
CA SER A 113 -10.89 -12.53 64.21
C SER A 113 -12.07 -13.50 64.50
N ASN A 114 -11.75 -14.59 65.22
CA ASN A 114 -12.52 -15.35 66.24
C ASN A 114 -14.03 -15.67 66.11
N ALA A 115 -14.33 -16.98 65.89
CA ALA A 115 -15.19 -17.94 66.65
C ALA A 115 -16.58 -17.55 67.25
N PRO A 116 -17.48 -18.51 67.58
CA PRO A 116 -17.76 -19.86 67.03
C PRO A 116 -19.28 -20.21 66.88
N SER A 117 -19.56 -21.38 66.27
CA SER A 117 -20.79 -22.24 66.41
C SER A 117 -22.10 -21.69 65.79
N ILE A 118 -22.98 -22.45 65.12
CA ILE A 118 -23.67 -23.70 65.49
C ILE A 118 -24.21 -24.36 64.18
N ASN A 119 -23.92 -25.66 64.04
CA ASN A 119 -24.82 -26.78 63.68
C ASN A 119 -25.92 -26.59 62.61
N GLU A 120 -25.86 -27.43 61.56
CA GLU A 120 -26.94 -28.28 61.00
C GLU A 120 -26.82 -28.45 59.47
N GLN A 121 -26.33 -29.62 59.07
CA GLN A 121 -26.74 -30.31 57.85
C GLN A 121 -27.88 -31.27 58.27
N PRO A 122 -28.87 -31.56 57.40
CA PRO A 122 -28.62 -32.67 56.48
C PRO A 122 -29.22 -32.51 55.07
N SER A 123 -28.55 -33.22 54.16
CA SER A 123 -29.02 -33.87 52.92
C SER A 123 -30.52 -33.86 52.58
N CYS A 124 -30.82 -33.73 51.28
CA CYS A 124 -31.30 -34.85 50.45
C CYS A 124 -31.48 -34.43 48.98
N GLN A 125 -31.02 -35.30 48.07
CA GLN A 125 -31.38 -35.33 46.65
C GLN A 125 -32.84 -35.77 46.47
N GLU A 126 -33.52 -35.28 45.44
CA GLU A 126 -34.07 -36.08 44.31
C GLU A 126 -35.04 -35.27 43.42
N ASP A 127 -34.83 -35.43 42.11
CA ASP A 127 -35.75 -35.43 40.95
C ASP A 127 -36.99 -34.52 40.88
N LYS A 128 -37.16 -33.84 39.72
CA LYS A 128 -38.07 -34.29 38.62
C LYS A 128 -38.29 -33.22 37.54
N ASP A 129 -38.19 -33.70 36.29
CA ASP A 129 -39.07 -33.50 35.14
C ASP A 129 -39.53 -32.08 34.74
N ALA A 130 -39.22 -31.67 33.49
CA ALA A 130 -40.16 -31.82 32.36
C ALA A 130 -39.89 -30.83 31.19
N ALA A 131 -39.83 -31.43 29.99
CA ALA A 131 -40.37 -30.94 28.72
C ALA A 131 -39.71 -29.75 27.98
N LYS A 132 -39.14 -30.01 26.79
CA LYS A 132 -39.88 -30.00 25.50
C LYS A 132 -38.97 -30.31 24.30
N SER A 133 -39.53 -31.13 23.42
CA SER A 133 -39.05 -31.55 22.11
C SER A 133 -38.98 -30.40 21.10
N SER A 134 -37.94 -30.38 20.26
CA SER A 134 -38.04 -29.83 18.90
C SER A 134 -37.08 -30.53 17.92
N VAL A 135 -37.64 -31.54 17.25
CA VAL A 135 -37.60 -31.75 15.79
C VAL A 135 -36.27 -31.47 15.10
N ILE A 136 -35.55 -32.55 14.80
CA ILE A 136 -34.49 -32.60 13.79
C ILE A 136 -35.16 -32.44 12.42
N THR A 137 -35.17 -31.23 11.87
CA THR A 137 -35.39 -31.00 10.44
C THR A 137 -34.03 -30.99 9.75
N ARG A 138 -33.72 -32.07 9.04
CA ARG A 138 -32.73 -32.07 7.97
C ARG A 138 -33.27 -31.21 6.82
N THR A 139 -32.61 -30.10 6.52
CA THR A 139 -32.80 -29.37 5.26
C THR A 139 -31.45 -29.26 4.55
N LEU A 140 -31.47 -29.59 3.25
CA LEU A 140 -30.36 -29.62 2.31
C LEU A 140 -29.61 -28.27 2.20
N PRO A 141 -28.32 -28.29 1.79
CA PRO A 141 -27.52 -27.08 1.61
C PRO A 141 -27.72 -26.53 0.20
N GLU A 142 -28.63 -25.58 0.03
CA GLU A 142 -28.73 -24.81 -1.22
C GLU A 142 -29.16 -23.36 -0.89
N CYS A 143 -28.48 -22.37 -1.49
CA CYS A 143 -28.59 -20.92 -1.27
C CYS A 143 -27.85 -20.27 -0.07
N GLN A 144 -26.60 -20.67 0.24
CA GLN A 144 -25.72 -19.89 1.13
C GLN A 144 -24.77 -18.91 0.40
N SER A 145 -24.54 -19.07 -0.91
CA SER A 145 -23.51 -18.30 -1.64
C SER A 145 -23.88 -16.81 -1.85
N ASP A 146 -25.11 -16.52 -2.29
CA ASP A 146 -25.54 -15.13 -2.59
C ASP A 146 -25.69 -14.27 -1.33
N LYS A 147 -26.15 -14.88 -0.22
CA LYS A 147 -26.23 -14.21 1.09
C LYS A 147 -24.84 -13.90 1.65
N HIS A 148 -23.85 -14.75 1.38
CA HIS A 148 -22.48 -14.55 1.83
C HIS A 148 -21.81 -13.38 1.08
N GLN A 149 -21.95 -13.32 -0.25
CA GLN A 149 -21.39 -12.21 -1.04
C GLN A 149 -22.02 -10.86 -0.70
N CYS A 150 -23.35 -10.81 -0.58
CA CYS A 150 -24.04 -9.58 -0.19
C CYS A 150 -23.65 -9.13 1.23
N HIS A 151 -23.50 -10.07 2.17
CA HIS A 151 -23.01 -9.76 3.51
C HIS A 151 -21.57 -9.24 3.50
N MET A 152 -20.67 -9.80 2.69
CA MET A 152 -19.30 -9.32 2.54
C MET A 152 -19.24 -7.91 1.94
N LEU A 153 -20.04 -7.64 0.90
CA LEU A 153 -20.15 -6.30 0.29
C LEU A 153 -20.69 -5.27 1.28
N VAL A 154 -21.73 -5.62 2.05
CA VAL A 154 -22.28 -4.75 3.09
C VAL A 154 -21.25 -4.50 4.18
N GLN A 155 -20.48 -5.51 4.59
CA GLN A 155 -19.41 -5.34 5.56
C GLN A 155 -18.30 -4.43 5.02
N LEU A 156 -17.86 -4.62 3.78
CA LEU A 156 -16.89 -3.74 3.12
C LEU A 156 -17.40 -2.29 3.06
N CYS A 157 -18.67 -2.07 2.72
CA CYS A 157 -19.26 -0.73 2.69
C CYS A 157 -19.30 -0.08 4.09
N LYS A 158 -19.56 -0.86 5.14
CA LYS A 158 -19.51 -0.38 6.53
C LYS A 158 -18.08 -0.03 6.93
N ASP A 159 -17.13 -0.90 6.65
CA ASP A 159 -15.71 -0.69 6.97
C ASP A 159 -15.16 0.52 6.20
N LEU A 160 -15.50 0.67 4.92
CA LEU A 160 -15.18 1.86 4.11
C LEU A 160 -15.75 3.13 4.74
N LYS A 161 -17.04 3.11 5.13
CA LYS A 161 -17.67 4.26 5.77
C LYS A 161 -16.96 4.62 7.08
N GLU A 162 -16.64 3.63 7.91
CA GLU A 162 -15.95 3.82 9.18
C GLU A 162 -14.53 4.37 8.99
N CYS A 163 -13.76 3.80 8.05
CA CYS A 163 -12.44 4.26 7.66
C CYS A 163 -12.46 5.75 7.24
N TYR A 164 -13.34 6.13 6.31
CA TYR A 164 -13.41 7.50 5.79
C TYR A 164 -14.12 8.50 6.71
N CYS A 165 -14.75 8.04 7.81
CA CYS A 165 -15.18 8.94 8.88
C CYS A 165 -13.99 9.52 9.68
N THR A 166 -12.81 8.89 9.62
CA THR A 166 -11.60 9.42 10.25
C THR A 166 -10.99 10.51 9.37
N LYS A 167 -10.99 11.76 9.85
CA LYS A 167 -10.46 12.93 9.12
C LYS A 167 -9.03 12.71 8.61
N LYS A 168 -8.16 12.12 9.44
CA LYS A 168 -6.79 11.79 9.06
C LYS A 168 -6.76 10.92 7.81
N LEU A 169 -7.45 9.77 7.82
CA LEU A 169 -7.45 8.85 6.68
C LEU A 169 -8.03 9.49 5.41
N LEU A 170 -9.06 10.33 5.54
CA LEU A 170 -9.61 11.08 4.42
C LEU A 170 -8.59 12.03 3.79
N TYR A 171 -7.86 12.81 4.60
CA TYR A 171 -6.83 13.73 4.10
C TYR A 171 -5.69 13.00 3.38
N TRP A 172 -5.19 11.92 3.97
CA TRP A 172 -4.13 11.11 3.37
C TRP A 172 -4.58 10.44 2.08
N SER A 173 -5.82 9.93 2.03
CA SER A 173 -6.37 9.32 0.82
C SER A 173 -6.58 10.34 -0.31
N LEU A 174 -7.10 11.52 0.03
CA LEU A 174 -7.31 12.59 -0.94
C LEU A 174 -5.97 13.08 -1.50
N TRP A 175 -4.99 13.30 -0.63
CA TRP A 175 -3.64 13.65 -1.04
C TRP A 175 -3.03 12.57 -1.93
N TRP A 176 -3.11 11.29 -1.54
CA TRP A 176 -2.56 10.18 -2.32
C TRP A 176 -3.15 10.13 -3.73
N ALA A 177 -4.48 10.27 -3.86
CA ALA A 177 -5.16 10.26 -5.15
C ALA A 177 -4.76 11.45 -6.03
N LEU A 178 -4.77 12.66 -5.48
CA LEU A 178 -4.41 13.88 -6.21
C LEU A 178 -2.93 13.91 -6.59
N ALA A 179 -2.04 13.54 -5.67
CA ALA A 179 -0.60 13.51 -5.91
C ALA A 179 -0.25 12.46 -6.96
N THR A 180 -0.85 11.26 -6.93
CA THR A 180 -0.61 10.22 -7.94
C THR A 180 -1.13 10.64 -9.31
N ALA A 181 -2.30 11.27 -9.39
CA ALA A 181 -2.81 11.82 -10.63
C ALA A 181 -1.89 12.92 -11.18
N GLY A 182 -1.44 13.85 -10.33
CA GLY A 182 -0.49 14.92 -10.69
C GLY A 182 0.85 14.38 -11.17
N TYR A 183 1.41 13.39 -10.46
CA TYR A 183 2.65 12.72 -10.85
C TYR A 183 2.55 12.08 -12.24
N ASN A 184 1.45 11.35 -12.52
CA ASN A 184 1.22 10.75 -13.83
C ASN A 184 1.12 11.80 -14.94
N GLN A 185 0.47 12.94 -14.68
CA GLN A 185 0.45 14.05 -15.64
C GLN A 185 1.87 14.56 -15.93
N ILE A 186 2.67 14.78 -14.89
CA ILE A 186 4.03 15.32 -15.04
C ILE A 186 4.91 14.34 -15.83
N VAL A 187 4.92 13.06 -15.47
CA VAL A 187 5.72 12.04 -16.17
C VAL A 187 5.33 11.90 -17.64
N ASN A 188 4.04 12.03 -17.97
CA ASN A 188 3.58 11.95 -19.36
C ASN A 188 4.00 13.15 -20.22
N TYR A 189 4.14 14.35 -19.63
CA TYR A 189 4.41 15.58 -20.37
C TYR A 189 5.82 16.15 -20.18
N ILE A 190 6.63 15.61 -19.25
CA ILE A 190 7.96 16.17 -18.96
C ILE A 190 8.91 16.12 -20.17
N GLN A 191 8.86 15.04 -20.96
CA GLN A 191 9.68 14.90 -22.17
C GLN A 191 9.30 15.94 -23.23
N VAL A 192 8.00 16.20 -23.38
CA VAL A 192 7.47 17.23 -24.30
C VAL A 192 7.90 18.61 -23.85
N LEU A 193 7.83 18.90 -22.54
CA LEU A 193 8.31 20.15 -21.98
C LEU A 193 9.81 20.35 -22.22
N TRP A 194 10.63 19.31 -22.03
CA TRP A 194 12.07 19.40 -22.27
C TRP A 194 12.41 19.63 -23.74
N ASP A 195 11.71 18.97 -24.68
CA ASP A 195 11.91 19.19 -26.12
C ASP A 195 11.46 20.59 -26.57
N ASP A 196 10.40 21.16 -25.96
CA ASP A 196 10.00 22.56 -26.18
C ASP A 196 11.09 23.56 -25.75
N ARG A 197 11.78 23.30 -24.62
CA ARG A 197 12.82 24.20 -24.08
C ARG A 197 14.19 24.02 -24.73
N ALA A 198 14.55 22.79 -25.06
CA ALA A 198 15.80 22.45 -25.73
C ALA A 198 15.52 21.42 -26.83
N PRO A 199 15.16 21.87 -28.05
CA PRO A 199 14.84 20.98 -29.14
C PRO A 199 16.01 20.04 -29.43
N SER A 200 15.73 18.74 -29.36
CA SER A 200 16.72 17.66 -29.51
C SER A 200 17.48 17.65 -30.84
N GLN A 201 16.98 18.37 -31.85
CA GLN A 201 17.63 18.53 -33.15
C GLN A 201 18.83 19.50 -33.15
N ASN A 202 18.88 20.43 -32.18
CA ASN A 202 19.83 21.53 -32.16
C ASN A 202 20.77 21.53 -30.94
N TYR A 203 20.52 20.66 -29.96
CA TYR A 203 21.26 20.61 -28.70
C TYR A 203 21.54 19.16 -28.26
N ASP A 204 22.65 18.96 -27.55
CA ASP A 204 22.91 17.71 -26.84
C ASP A 204 21.99 17.62 -25.61
N VAL A 205 20.98 16.77 -25.70
CA VAL A 205 19.94 16.62 -24.67
C VAL A 205 20.22 15.40 -23.79
N TYR A 206 20.10 15.59 -22.47
CA TYR A 206 20.44 14.60 -21.44
C TYR A 206 19.20 13.97 -20.76
N ASN A 207 18.01 14.11 -21.35
CA ASN A 207 16.72 13.65 -20.79
C ASN A 207 16.79 12.24 -20.19
N GLY A 208 17.37 11.27 -20.93
CA GLY A 208 17.48 9.89 -20.44
C GLY A 208 18.39 9.74 -19.22
N ALA A 209 19.51 10.48 -19.18
CA ALA A 209 20.41 10.47 -18.02
C ALA A 209 19.77 11.14 -16.80
N VAL A 210 19.03 12.24 -17.01
CA VAL A 210 18.28 12.95 -15.97
C VAL A 210 17.17 12.07 -15.40
N GLU A 211 16.42 11.38 -16.26
CA GLU A 211 15.38 10.43 -15.87
C GLU A 211 15.95 9.29 -15.01
N ALA A 212 17.10 8.73 -15.42
CA ALA A 212 17.79 7.69 -14.68
C ALA A 212 18.29 8.20 -13.31
N ALA A 213 18.91 9.37 -13.27
CA ALA A 213 19.41 9.99 -12.05
C ALA A 213 18.25 10.29 -11.08
N ALA A 214 17.15 10.87 -11.57
CA ALA A 214 15.97 11.15 -10.77
C ALA A 214 15.34 9.86 -10.23
N THR A 215 15.22 8.81 -11.05
CA THR A 215 14.65 7.51 -10.63
C THR A 215 15.51 6.85 -9.56
N PHE A 216 16.83 6.89 -9.73
CA PHE A 216 17.76 6.36 -8.74
C PHE A 216 17.69 7.15 -7.43
N LEU A 217 17.69 8.49 -7.49
CA LEU A 217 17.57 9.33 -6.30
C LEU A 217 16.24 9.08 -5.57
N SER A 218 15.14 8.97 -6.29
CA SER A 218 13.84 8.56 -5.76
C SER A 218 13.88 7.19 -5.06
N SER A 219 14.66 6.24 -5.59
CA SER A 219 14.82 4.92 -4.95
C SER A 219 15.53 5.01 -3.60
N VAL A 220 16.51 5.92 -3.50
CA VAL A 220 17.25 6.19 -2.27
C VAL A 220 16.37 6.91 -1.26
N THR A 221 15.58 7.91 -1.68
CA THR A 221 14.66 8.60 -0.76
C THR A 221 13.56 7.67 -0.26
N ALA A 222 12.98 6.83 -1.14
CA ALA A 222 12.04 5.80 -0.73
C ALA A 222 12.66 4.80 0.26
N MET A 223 13.91 4.38 0.04
CA MET A 223 14.63 3.51 0.97
C MET A 223 14.88 4.19 2.32
N ALA A 224 15.24 5.48 2.32
CA ALA A 224 15.53 6.23 3.54
C ALA A 224 14.34 6.26 4.50
N VAL A 225 13.11 6.40 3.99
CA VAL A 225 11.88 6.41 4.81
C VAL A 225 11.76 5.18 5.71
N GLY A 226 12.20 3.99 5.24
CA GLY A 226 12.15 2.75 6.02
C GLY A 226 13.18 2.65 7.16
N TYR A 227 14.17 3.54 7.21
CA TYR A 227 15.22 3.57 8.25
C TYR A 227 15.16 4.81 9.13
N VAL A 228 14.48 5.86 8.68
CA VAL A 228 14.32 7.10 9.44
C VAL A 228 13.28 6.89 10.56
N LYS A 229 13.76 6.92 11.80
CA LYS A 229 12.92 6.80 13.01
C LYS A 229 12.27 8.14 13.33
N ILE A 230 11.28 8.55 12.54
CA ILE A 230 10.43 9.71 12.80
C ILE A 230 9.04 9.23 13.20
N ASN A 231 8.38 9.95 14.12
CA ASN A 231 6.98 9.71 14.40
C ASN A 231 6.14 10.32 13.27
N TRP A 232 5.88 9.53 12.23
CA TRP A 232 5.15 9.96 11.05
C TRP A 232 3.68 10.31 11.33
N ASP A 233 3.13 9.90 12.49
CA ASP A 233 1.81 10.36 12.91
C ASP A 233 1.78 11.83 13.32
N LEU A 234 2.91 12.36 13.81
CA LEU A 234 3.05 13.75 14.26
C LEU A 234 3.73 14.61 13.19
N SER A 235 4.80 14.10 12.58
CA SER A 235 5.61 14.83 11.60
C SER A 235 5.13 14.64 10.16
N GLY A 236 4.24 13.67 9.91
CA GLY A 236 3.77 13.36 8.55
C GLY A 236 3.02 14.52 7.91
N GLU A 237 2.15 15.21 8.64
CA GLU A 237 1.40 16.36 8.10
C GLU A 237 2.31 17.54 7.77
N LEU A 238 3.31 17.81 8.63
CA LEU A 238 4.31 18.84 8.37
C LEU A 238 5.18 18.48 7.16
N ALA A 239 5.66 17.23 7.09
CA ALA A 239 6.42 16.74 5.94
C ALA A 239 5.59 16.86 4.66
N LEU A 240 4.33 16.45 4.68
CA LEU A 240 3.39 16.58 3.58
C LEU A 240 3.30 18.02 3.09
N GLY A 241 3.10 18.98 4.00
CA GLY A 241 3.03 20.40 3.66
C GLY A 241 4.32 20.95 3.05
N ILE A 242 5.47 20.68 3.67
CA ILE A 242 6.78 21.16 3.20
C ILE A 242 7.11 20.59 1.82
N PHE A 243 7.06 19.26 1.68
CA PHE A 243 7.45 18.61 0.44
C PHE A 243 6.43 18.86 -0.68
N SER A 244 5.13 19.01 -0.39
CA SER A 244 4.15 19.41 -1.41
C SER A 244 4.39 20.86 -1.89
N ALA A 245 4.81 21.76 -0.99
CA ALA A 245 5.20 23.12 -1.38
C ALA A 245 6.49 23.14 -2.22
N LEU A 246 7.45 22.27 -1.89
CA LEU A 246 8.67 22.06 -2.70
C LEU A 246 8.34 21.50 -4.09
N ASP A 247 7.43 20.53 -4.18
CA ASP A 247 6.94 19.98 -5.45
C ASP A 247 6.28 21.07 -6.29
N ALA A 248 5.37 21.84 -5.70
CA ALA A 248 4.72 22.96 -6.38
C ALA A 248 5.73 24.01 -6.86
N GLY A 249 6.68 24.41 -6.01
CA GLY A 249 7.75 25.34 -6.37
C GLY A 249 8.63 24.83 -7.51
N SER A 250 8.98 23.54 -7.49
CA SER A 250 9.74 22.88 -8.55
C SER A 250 8.98 22.90 -9.89
N LEU A 251 7.67 22.62 -9.85
CA LEU A 251 6.81 22.65 -11.04
C LEU A 251 6.67 24.06 -11.62
N PHE A 252 6.44 25.06 -10.78
CA PHE A 252 6.39 26.46 -11.24
C PHE A 252 7.74 26.91 -11.82
N LEU A 253 8.86 26.51 -11.20
CA LEU A 253 10.18 26.82 -11.73
C LEU A 253 10.39 26.23 -13.13
N MET A 254 10.01 24.96 -13.34
CA MET A 254 10.05 24.32 -14.67
C MET A 254 9.18 25.04 -15.71
N HIS A 255 8.03 25.56 -15.30
CA HIS A 255 7.15 26.30 -16.20
C HIS A 255 7.74 27.64 -16.65
N PHE A 256 8.27 28.43 -15.70
CA PHE A 256 8.72 29.79 -15.96
C PHE A 256 10.17 29.91 -16.47
N THR A 257 11.01 28.89 -16.28
CA THR A 257 12.41 28.93 -16.73
C THR A 257 12.57 28.46 -18.18
N ALA A 258 13.37 29.16 -18.98
CA ALA A 258 13.80 28.66 -20.29
C ALA A 258 15.06 27.79 -20.21
N ASN A 259 15.71 27.70 -19.05
CA ASN A 259 16.96 26.97 -18.87
C ASN A 259 16.69 25.48 -18.60
N ILE A 260 17.12 24.62 -19.53
CA ILE A 260 16.94 23.17 -19.43
C ILE A 260 17.60 22.54 -18.18
N TRP A 261 18.75 23.06 -17.73
CA TRP A 261 19.41 22.57 -16.51
C TRP A 261 18.60 22.90 -15.25
N ALA A 262 17.97 24.07 -15.22
CA ALA A 262 17.03 24.42 -14.14
C ALA A 262 15.80 23.51 -14.18
N CYS A 263 15.31 23.15 -15.37
CA CYS A 263 14.23 22.16 -15.51
C CYS A 263 14.64 20.78 -15.00
N TYR A 264 15.83 20.29 -15.38
CA TYR A 264 16.34 19.01 -14.90
C TYR A 264 16.51 18.97 -13.39
N ALA A 265 17.15 19.99 -12.80
CA ALA A 265 17.34 20.07 -11.36
C ALA A 265 15.99 20.09 -10.61
N SER A 266 15.02 20.86 -11.10
CA SER A 266 13.68 20.93 -10.53
C SER A 266 12.94 19.60 -10.63
N TYR A 267 13.08 18.89 -11.76
CA TYR A 267 12.50 17.56 -11.92
C TYR A 267 13.11 16.53 -10.96
N LEU A 268 14.43 16.57 -10.72
CA LEU A 268 15.09 15.73 -9.73
C LEU A 268 14.51 15.94 -8.33
N VAL A 269 14.33 17.21 -7.93
CA VAL A 269 13.73 17.56 -6.64
C VAL A 269 12.30 17.05 -6.56
N PHE A 270 11.46 17.38 -7.55
CA PHE A 270 10.07 16.95 -7.62
C PHE A 270 9.92 15.43 -7.50
N LYS A 271 10.63 14.66 -8.34
CA LYS A 271 10.50 13.19 -8.37
C LYS A 271 10.95 12.56 -7.06
N SER A 272 11.99 13.12 -6.44
CA SER A 272 12.53 12.62 -5.17
C SER A 272 11.62 12.92 -3.99
N CYS A 273 11.02 14.12 -3.96
CA CYS A 273 10.07 14.55 -2.93
C CYS A 273 8.76 13.78 -3.04
N TYR A 274 8.19 13.66 -4.24
CA TYR A 274 7.00 12.83 -4.48
C TYR A 274 7.23 11.38 -4.01
N MET A 275 8.36 10.76 -4.37
CA MET A 275 8.64 9.37 -4.01
C MET A 275 8.87 9.18 -2.50
N LEU A 276 9.42 10.20 -1.82
CA LEU A 276 9.50 10.22 -0.36
C LEU A 276 8.09 10.30 0.26
N LEU A 277 7.26 11.24 -0.19
CA LEU A 277 5.92 11.45 0.35
C LEU A 277 4.98 10.26 0.12
N ILE A 278 4.97 9.70 -1.09
CA ILE A 278 4.11 8.55 -1.39
C ILE A 278 4.50 7.32 -0.56
N THR A 279 5.79 7.17 -0.22
CA THR A 279 6.27 6.09 0.65
C THR A 279 5.86 6.30 2.11
N ILE A 280 5.75 7.55 2.57
CA ILE A 280 5.22 7.88 3.91
C ILE A 280 3.69 7.69 3.95
N ALA A 281 3.00 8.02 2.87
CA ALA A 281 1.54 7.99 2.78
C ALA A 281 0.95 6.59 2.59
N THR A 282 1.74 5.63 2.10
CA THR A 282 1.32 4.25 1.79
C THR A 282 1.56 3.34 2.97
#